data_AF-K9P4T3-F1
#
_entry.id   AF-K9P4T3-F1
#
_cell.length_a   1.000
_cell.length_b   1.000
_cell.length_c   1.000
_cell.angle_alpha   90.00
_cell.angle_beta   90.00
_cell.angle_gamma   90.00
#
_symmetry.space_group_name_H-M   'P 1'
#
loop_
_entity.id
_entity.type
_entity.pdbx_description
1 polymer ?
#
loop_
_entity_poly.entity_id
_entity_poly.type
_entity_poly.pdbx_seq_one_letter_code
_entity_poly.pdbx_strand_id
1 'polypeptide(L)'
;MIEPLPELSTAELETLLAALDPLLDGFGEGGSCLDDASAFLERLGIGQQGDDGGTPSPLLQWLESWRAAGGNRATLRLMVQTLLTGRQEEPPA
;
A
#
# COMPACT_ATOMS: atom_id res chain seq x y z
N MET A 1 5.41 -16.84 -6.43
CA MET A 1 5.63 -16.59 -4.99
C MET A 1 5.56 -15.10 -4.83
N ILE A 2 4.66 -14.58 -4.00
CA ILE A 2 4.58 -13.13 -3.79
C ILE A 2 5.74 -12.76 -2.86
N GLU A 3 6.53 -11.78 -3.25
CA GLU A 3 7.61 -11.25 -2.41
C GLU A 3 7.04 -10.67 -1.10
N PRO A 4 7.83 -10.58 -0.02
CA PRO A 4 7.36 -9.89 1.18
C PRO A 4 7.03 -8.42 0.84
N LEU A 5 6.04 -7.85 1.54
CA LEU A 5 5.77 -6.41 1.46
C LEU A 5 7.08 -5.65 1.76
N PRO A 6 7.48 -4.67 0.94
CA PRO A 6 8.68 -3.89 1.22
C PRO A 6 8.56 -3.16 2.56
N GLU A 7 9.70 -2.85 3.17
CA GLU A 7 9.73 -2.13 4.43
C GLU A 7 9.19 -0.70 4.24
N LEU A 8 8.03 -0.42 4.85
CA LEU A 8 7.40 0.90 4.86
C LEU A 8 7.53 1.54 6.23
N SER A 9 7.68 2.86 6.27
CA SER A 9 7.66 3.63 7.50
C SER A 9 6.27 3.56 8.17
N THR A 10 6.18 3.77 9.48
CA THR A 10 4.87 3.79 10.17
C THR A 10 3.92 4.83 9.55
N ALA A 11 4.42 6.03 9.23
CA ALA A 11 3.65 7.07 8.55
C ALA A 11 3.16 6.65 7.15
N GLU A 12 3.96 5.89 6.40
CA GLU A 12 3.57 5.36 5.09
C GLU A 12 2.48 4.29 5.23
N LEU A 13 2.60 3.40 6.22
CA LEU A 13 1.56 2.41 6.54
C LEU A 13 0.25 3.07 7.00
N GLU A 14 0.31 4.09 7.84
CA GLU A 14 -0.87 4.84 8.28
C GLU A 14 -1.55 5.56 7.11
N THR A 15 -0.77 6.19 6.22
CA THR A 15 -1.28 6.84 5.01
C THR A 15 -1.91 5.82 4.06
N LEU A 16 -1.27 4.67 3.87
CA LEU A 16 -1.78 3.57 3.07
C LEU A 16 -3.09 3.02 3.67
N LEU A 17 -3.15 2.83 4.99
CA LEU A 17 -4.36 2.36 5.68
C LEU A 17 -5.52 3.34 5.51
N ALA A 18 -5.26 4.63 5.68
CA ALA A 18 -6.26 5.67 5.49
C ALA A 18 -6.81 5.62 4.06
N ALA A 19 -5.95 5.52 3.04
CA ALA A 19 -6.35 5.44 1.64
C ALA A 19 -7.14 4.17 1.26
N LEU A 20 -7.01 3.10 2.04
CA LEU A 20 -7.76 1.85 1.86
C LEU A 20 -9.12 1.86 2.55
N ASP A 21 -9.48 2.95 3.24
CA ASP A 21 -10.73 3.03 3.98
C ASP A 21 -11.95 3.01 3.03
N PRO A 22 -12.94 2.12 3.27
CA PRO A 22 -14.12 2.01 2.43
C PRO A 22 -15.03 3.25 2.44
N LEU A 23 -14.93 4.11 3.46
CA LEU A 23 -15.76 5.30 3.62
C LEU A 23 -15.18 6.54 2.92
N LEU A 24 -13.96 6.45 2.38
CA LEU A 24 -13.42 7.47 1.49
C LEU A 24 -14.13 7.36 0.12
N ASP A 25 -15.34 7.92 0.08
CA ASP A 25 -16.13 8.17 -1.11
C ASP A 25 -15.35 9.13 -2.02
N GLY A 26 -14.77 8.63 -3.11
CA GLY A 26 -13.89 9.42 -3.97
C GLY A 26 -12.72 8.68 -4.61
N PHE A 27 -12.50 7.41 -4.28
CA PHE A 27 -11.55 6.55 -5.02
C PHE A 27 -12.11 6.02 -6.37
N GLY A 28 -13.10 6.71 -6.95
CA GLY A 28 -13.65 6.50 -8.30
C GLY A 28 -14.89 5.59 -8.36
N GLU A 29 -15.84 5.93 -9.23
CA GLU A 29 -17.09 5.18 -9.50
C GLU A 29 -16.88 3.81 -10.21
N GLY A 30 -15.65 3.34 -10.39
CA GLY A 30 -15.39 2.07 -11.07
C GLY A 30 -14.02 1.51 -10.75
N GLY A 31 -14.00 0.27 -10.25
CA GLY A 31 -12.78 -0.46 -9.93
C GLY A 31 -12.26 -0.16 -8.53
N SER A 32 -11.72 -1.19 -7.87
CA SER A 32 -10.98 -1.05 -6.61
C SER A 32 -9.93 0.07 -6.76
N CYS A 33 -9.67 0.92 -5.76
CA CYS A 33 -8.60 1.94 -5.80
C CYS A 33 -7.23 1.40 -6.23
N LEU A 34 -7.04 0.09 -6.11
CA LEU A 34 -5.89 -0.69 -6.54
C LEU A 34 -5.90 -1.07 -8.03
N ASP A 35 -6.89 -0.62 -8.81
CA ASP A 35 -6.98 -0.86 -10.25
C ASP A 35 -5.85 -0.16 -11.01
N ASP A 36 -5.38 0.95 -10.47
CA ASP A 36 -4.19 1.65 -10.93
C ASP A 36 -3.27 1.88 -9.74
N ALA A 37 -2.44 0.88 -9.42
CA ALA A 37 -1.54 0.93 -8.27
C ALA A 37 -0.54 2.10 -8.37
N SER A 38 -0.14 2.48 -9.59
CA SER A 38 0.73 3.63 -9.82
C SER A 38 0.02 4.92 -9.45
N ALA A 39 -1.15 5.19 -10.05
CA ALA A 39 -1.92 6.40 -9.76
C ALA A 39 -2.43 6.46 -8.31
N PHE A 40 -2.59 5.31 -7.66
CA PHE A 40 -2.87 5.20 -6.23
C PHE A 40 -1.68 5.67 -5.40
N LEU A 41 -0.48 5.12 -5.62
CA LEU A 41 0.72 5.47 -4.86
C LEU A 41 1.19 6.90 -5.11
N GLU A 42 1.11 7.38 -6.35
CA GLU A 42 1.44 8.76 -6.70
C GLU A 42 0.58 9.77 -5.93
N ARG A 43 -0.71 9.50 -5.74
CA ARG A 43 -1.60 10.36 -4.94
C ARG A 43 -1.24 10.38 -3.46
N LEU A 44 -0.71 9.27 -2.94
CA LEU A 44 -0.30 9.17 -1.55
C LEU A 44 1.11 9.70 -1.30
N GLY A 45 1.90 9.88 -2.36
CA GLY A 45 3.33 10.20 -2.25
C GLY A 45 4.15 9.10 -1.58
N ILE A 46 3.62 7.86 -1.52
CA ILE A 46 4.28 6.72 -0.87
C ILE A 46 5.17 6.01 -1.88
N GLY A 47 6.38 5.67 -1.45
CA GLY A 47 7.28 4.88 -2.28
C GLY A 47 7.77 5.60 -3.54
N GLN A 48 7.64 6.93 -3.66
CA GLN A 48 8.33 7.67 -4.71
C GLN A 48 9.84 7.71 -4.41
N GLN A 49 10.55 6.64 -4.72
CA GLN A 49 12.01 6.66 -4.75
C GLN A 49 12.46 7.42 -5.99
N GLY A 50 12.78 8.69 -5.81
CA GLY A 50 13.75 9.41 -6.63
C GLY A 50 13.36 9.66 -8.08
N ASP A 51 13.29 10.94 -8.41
CA ASP A 51 13.44 11.48 -9.75
C ASP A 51 14.81 11.08 -10.34
N ASP A 52 15.04 9.80 -10.68
CA ASP A 52 16.22 9.33 -11.41
C ASP A 52 15.95 7.96 -12.07
N GLY A 53 15.58 7.98 -13.35
CA GLY A 53 15.82 6.84 -14.24
C GLY A 53 14.96 5.58 -14.07
N GLY A 54 13.65 5.68 -14.32
CA GLY A 54 12.87 4.62 -14.99
C GLY A 54 12.61 3.29 -14.26
N THR A 55 12.94 3.15 -12.98
CA THR A 55 12.69 1.90 -12.24
C THR A 55 11.45 2.03 -11.35
N PRO A 56 10.41 1.19 -11.51
CA PRO A 56 9.22 1.27 -10.68
C PRO A 56 9.55 0.93 -9.23
N SER A 57 8.95 1.68 -8.31
CA SER A 57 9.13 1.49 -6.87
C SER A 57 8.85 0.04 -6.45
N PRO A 58 9.59 -0.52 -5.48
CA PRO A 58 9.37 -1.90 -5.03
C PRO A 58 7.95 -2.11 -4.50
N LEU A 59 7.35 -1.09 -3.88
CA LEU A 59 5.95 -1.13 -3.44
C LEU A 59 4.95 -1.23 -4.60
N LEU A 60 5.24 -0.53 -5.71
CA LEU A 60 4.40 -0.59 -6.92
C LEU A 60 4.43 -1.99 -7.50
N GLN A 61 5.63 -2.54 -7.73
CA GLN A 61 5.81 -3.90 -8.27
C GLN A 61 5.15 -4.97 -7.38
N TRP A 62 5.26 -4.79 -6.06
CA TRP A 62 4.61 -5.67 -5.09
C TRP A 62 3.08 -5.59 -5.18
N LEU A 63 2.50 -4.39 -5.23
CA LEU A 63 1.04 -4.20 -5.35
C LEU A 63 0.50 -4.78 -6.65
N GLU A 64 1.21 -4.60 -7.76
CA GLU A 64 0.85 -5.18 -9.05
C GLU A 64 0.88 -6.71 -9.01
N SER A 65 1.94 -7.29 -8.45
CA SER A 65 2.06 -8.75 -8.27
C SER A 65 1.00 -9.31 -7.34
N TRP A 66 0.71 -8.62 -6.23
CA TRP A 66 -0.32 -8.97 -5.27
C TRP A 66 -1.70 -8.98 -5.92
N ARG A 67 -2.03 -7.94 -6.69
CA ARG A 67 -3.30 -7.87 -7.42
C ARG A 67 -3.39 -8.95 -8.49
N ALA A 68 -2.34 -9.19 -9.26
CA ALA A 68 -2.30 -10.25 -10.27
C ALA A 68 -2.55 -11.64 -9.68
N ALA A 69 -2.19 -11.85 -8.40
CA ALA A 69 -2.48 -13.07 -7.65
C ALA A 69 -3.91 -13.14 -7.07
N GLY A 70 -4.78 -12.17 -7.37
CA GLY A 70 -6.15 -12.09 -6.83
C GLY A 70 -6.25 -11.36 -5.49
N GLY A 71 -5.21 -10.62 -5.10
CA GLY A 71 -5.21 -9.77 -3.93
C GLY A 71 -6.30 -8.70 -4.00
N ASN A 72 -6.99 -8.46 -2.88
CA ASN A 72 -8.06 -7.49 -2.80
C ASN A 72 -7.79 -6.43 -1.72
N ARG A 73 -8.56 -5.34 -1.79
CA ARG A 73 -8.44 -4.20 -0.86
C ARG A 73 -8.62 -4.60 0.60
N ALA A 74 -9.59 -5.46 0.91
CA ALA A 74 -9.89 -5.85 2.28
C ALA A 74 -8.71 -6.60 2.93
N THR A 75 -8.10 -7.52 2.19
CA THR A 75 -6.91 -8.25 2.65
C THR A 75 -5.70 -7.32 2.80
N LEU A 76 -5.47 -6.41 1.86
CA LEU A 76 -4.39 -5.42 1.97
C LEU A 76 -4.58 -4.53 3.21
N ARG A 77 -5.80 -4.04 3.43
CA ARG A 77 -6.15 -3.24 4.61
C ARG A 77 -5.92 -4.00 5.92
N LEU A 78 -6.28 -5.29 5.96
CA LEU A 78 -6.04 -6.13 7.13
C LEU A 78 -4.54 -6.30 7.38
N MET A 79 -3.75 -6.58 6.33
CA MET A 79 -2.30 -6.75 6.44
C MET A 79 -1.63 -5.49 6.97
N VAL A 80 -1.97 -4.31 6.43
CA VAL A 80 -1.42 -3.02 6.88
C VAL A 80 -1.80 -2.73 8.34
N GLN A 81 -3.05 -3.02 8.73
CA GLN A 81 -3.46 -2.90 10.14
C GLN A 81 -2.64 -3.81 11.05
N THR A 82 -2.46 -5.09 10.70
CA THR A 82 -1.68 -6.03 11.51
C THR A 82 -0.23 -5.57 11.67
N LEU A 83 0.38 -5.02 10.62
CA LEU A 83 1.74 -4.46 10.68
C LEU A 83 1.81 -3.24 11.60
N LEU A 84 0.82 -2.35 11.54
CA LEU A 84 0.75 -1.19 12.43
C LEU A 84 0.54 -1.59 13.90
N THR A 85 -0.40 -2.50 14.16
CA THR A 85 -0.65 -3.01 15.51
C THR A 85 0.60 -3.69 16.08
N GLY A 86 1.27 -4.55 15.29
CA GLY A 86 2.49 -5.22 15.72
C GLY A 86 3.62 -4.25 16.10
N ARG A 87 3.73 -3.12 15.41
CA ARG A 87 4.70 -2.05 15.74
C ARG A 87 4.35 -1.24 16.97
N GLN A 88 3.07 -1.15 17.32
CA GLN A 88 2.60 -0.46 18.54
C GLN A 88 2.75 -1.34 19.79
N GLU A 89 2.76 -2.66 19.62
CA GLU A 89 2.94 -3.64 20.69
C GLU A 89 4.40 -3.93 21.03
N GLU A 90 5.38 -3.39 20.28
CA GLU A 90 6.80 -3.44 20.66
C GLU A 90 7.06 -2.39 21.76
N PRO A 91 7.20 -2.79 23.05
CA PRO A 91 7.58 -1.85 24.10
C PRO A 91 8.98 -1.31 23.79
N PRO A 92 9.26 -0.02 24.04
CA PRO A 92 10.63 0.48 23.98
C PRO A 92 11.47 -0.31 24.99
N ALA A 93 12.53 -0.96 24.48
CA ALA A 93 13.56 -1.59 25.31
C ALA A 93 14.39 -0.56 26.07
#